data_AF-A0A7X7MJW9-F1
#
_entry.id   AF-A0A7X7MJW9-F1
#
_cell.length_a   1.000
_cell.length_b   1.000
_cell.length_c   1.000
_cell.angle_alpha   90.00
_cell.angle_beta   90.00
_cell.angle_gamma   90.00
#
_symmetry.space_group_name_H-M   'P 1'
#
loop_
_entity.id
_entity.type
_entity.pdbx_description
1 polymer ?
#
loop_
_entity_poly.entity_id
_entity_poly.type
_entity_poly.pdbx_seq_one_letter_code
_entity_poly.pdbx_strand_id
1 'polypeptide(L)'
;MEEYNQQSPIQAFDADAILAEYQHRKMLESMIGPVISLVVHILLMGSVILFYEPEATATRASIELEMKELEVKELDQKELEKLEKLEEVAEEVVPTVERPDIVSDAQVTDVASVDDFSDKMASTDDAMNFSDVLDIRANDSPLKLSSLYGGRTNEGRTQQRRKFGGNDATERAVVKALQWLKKTQNSDGSWGPSSRPAMAGLCLLAYLAHGETPTSEEYGQTVQNAMQYLIRHVESLPETTGGKPKIEPYTNGIVAYALSEAYGMTKLPNLKPAMDKALFLVVDGQQKSGGYDYSYAKAERWDLSVAGWQFQAMKAGFVSGASVADLDKAIDRAISFIKQVAYSKTNATKPMGYASPGGGSWGMQGAGTLCLQLLGEGGCKEAKTVSKLIVETHLPTIIWSNPKLLISGAHSNPMYHWYYETQVMFHTGQSSWRKWNEKFAPMVVSNQKEEGYWECPPGLKPDPKTGKVGNPGAYDRWYTTALCCLSLQVYYRYLPTYKMPKNMAKEEKTALDSLDEELGLAL
;
A
#
# COMPACT_ATOMS: atom_id res chain seq x y z
N MET A 1 45.14 -57.55 85.20
CA MET A 1 44.07 -58.45 85.63
C MET A 1 42.75 -57.80 85.25
N GLU A 2 41.92 -58.58 84.57
CA GLU A 2 40.47 -58.46 84.44
C GLU A 2 39.86 -57.34 83.58
N GLU A 3 39.24 -57.84 82.50
CA GLU A 3 38.09 -57.28 81.79
C GLU A 3 37.03 -56.74 82.76
N TYR A 4 36.38 -55.64 82.38
CA TYR A 4 34.95 -55.54 82.60
C TYR A 4 34.26 -54.84 81.42
N ASN A 5 33.48 -55.67 80.75
CA ASN A 5 32.60 -55.43 79.63
C ASN A 5 31.44 -54.51 80.06
N GLN A 6 31.27 -53.36 79.41
CA GLN A 6 30.01 -52.61 79.40
C GLN A 6 29.60 -52.35 77.95
N GLN A 7 28.73 -53.22 77.43
CA GLN A 7 27.97 -52.97 76.22
C GLN A 7 26.94 -51.86 76.49
N SER A 8 27.10 -50.72 75.82
CA SER A 8 26.04 -49.73 75.63
C SER A 8 25.02 -50.25 74.62
N PRO A 9 23.70 -50.09 74.84
CA PRO A 9 22.70 -50.57 73.90
C PRO A 9 22.74 -49.75 72.61
N ILE A 10 22.90 -50.44 71.48
CA ILE A 10 22.79 -49.86 70.13
C ILE A 10 21.34 -49.41 69.95
N GLN A 11 21.12 -48.10 69.93
CA GLN A 11 19.84 -47.50 69.58
C GLN A 11 19.52 -47.87 68.13
N ALA A 12 18.47 -48.68 67.93
CA ALA A 12 18.05 -49.11 66.61
C ALA A 12 17.71 -47.89 65.75
N PHE A 13 18.48 -47.70 64.68
CA PHE A 13 18.24 -46.66 63.67
C PHE A 13 17.02 -47.05 62.84
N ASP A 14 15.91 -46.35 63.05
CA ASP A 14 14.69 -46.50 62.27
C ASP A 14 14.84 -45.74 60.93
N ALA A 15 15.28 -46.45 59.90
CA ALA A 15 15.51 -45.90 58.57
C ALA A 15 14.20 -45.38 57.93
N ASP A 16 13.05 -45.95 58.29
CA ASP A 16 11.76 -45.55 57.73
C ASP A 16 11.31 -44.20 58.30
N ALA A 17 11.57 -43.95 59.58
CA ALA A 17 11.32 -42.64 60.20
C ALA A 17 12.15 -41.52 59.55
N ILE A 18 13.42 -41.79 59.22
CA ILE A 18 14.31 -40.81 58.57
C ILE A 18 13.84 -40.54 57.13
N LEU A 19 13.43 -41.58 56.40
CA LEU A 19 12.93 -41.43 55.04
C LEU A 19 11.62 -40.63 55.00
N ALA A 20 10.71 -40.88 55.94
CA ALA A 20 9.47 -40.14 56.08
C ALA A 20 9.72 -38.66 56.39
N GLU A 21 10.66 -38.34 57.29
CA GLU A 21 11.03 -36.96 57.59
C GLU A 21 11.67 -36.25 56.39
N TYR A 22 12.52 -36.95 55.62
CA TYR A 22 13.10 -36.42 54.39
C TYR A 22 12.04 -36.13 53.32
N GLN A 23 11.10 -37.04 53.11
CA GLN A 23 9.99 -36.85 52.16
C GLN A 23 9.09 -35.68 52.58
N HIS A 24 8.81 -35.55 53.88
CA HIS A 24 8.02 -34.44 54.41
C HIS A 24 8.72 -33.08 54.20
N ARG A 25 10.04 -32.99 54.47
CA ARG A 25 10.82 -31.78 54.20
C ARG A 25 10.86 -31.43 52.71
N LYS A 26 11.07 -32.42 51.85
CA LYS A 26 11.08 -32.22 50.39
C LYS A 26 9.72 -31.78 49.84
N MET A 27 8.63 -32.31 50.40
CA MET A 27 7.27 -31.86 50.07
C MET A 27 7.07 -30.39 50.45
N LEU A 28 7.45 -30.00 51.68
CA LEU A 28 7.39 -28.61 52.13
C LEU A 28 8.21 -27.68 51.23
N GLU A 29 9.45 -28.04 50.90
CA GLU A 29 10.30 -27.26 49.99
C GLU A 29 9.68 -27.10 48.59
N SER A 30 9.05 -28.15 48.07
CA SER A 30 8.37 -28.10 46.76
C SER A 30 7.10 -27.25 46.76
N MET A 31 6.45 -27.07 47.92
CA MET A 31 5.23 -26.26 48.04
C MET A 31 5.49 -24.79 48.36
N ILE A 32 6.70 -24.42 48.80
CA ILE A 32 7.04 -23.01 49.09
C ILE A 32 6.89 -22.13 47.85
N GLY A 33 7.36 -22.57 46.68
CA GLY A 33 7.24 -21.82 45.42
C GLY A 33 5.79 -21.54 45.01
N PRO A 34 4.92 -22.57 44.89
CA PRO A 34 3.50 -22.40 44.58
C PRO A 34 2.75 -21.53 45.59
N VAL A 35 3.04 -21.66 46.89
CA VAL A 35 2.39 -20.86 47.94
C VAL A 35 2.79 -19.39 47.84
N ILE A 36 4.08 -19.08 47.61
CA ILE A 36 4.54 -17.70 47.39
C ILE A 36 3.86 -17.12 46.15
N SER A 37 3.82 -17.87 45.04
CA SER A 37 3.15 -17.44 43.81
C SER A 37 1.67 -17.11 44.05
N LEU A 38 0.94 -17.97 44.76
CA LEU A 38 -0.46 -17.75 45.10
C LEU A 38 -0.67 -16.48 45.92
N VAL A 39 0.17 -16.25 46.94
CA VAL A 39 0.10 -15.05 47.79
C VAL A 39 0.36 -13.78 46.97
N VAL A 40 1.34 -13.81 46.07
CA VAL A 40 1.63 -12.66 45.17
C VAL A 40 0.44 -12.36 44.27
N HIS A 41 -0.20 -13.37 43.67
CA HIS A 41 -1.37 -13.16 42.81
C HIS A 41 -2.58 -12.62 43.58
N ILE A 42 -2.81 -13.10 44.82
CA ILE A 42 -3.89 -12.59 45.69
C ILE A 42 -3.64 -11.11 46.04
N LEU A 43 -2.40 -10.74 46.36
CA LEU A 43 -2.05 -9.34 46.64
C LEU A 43 -2.20 -8.45 45.42
N LEU A 44 -1.88 -8.96 44.23
CA LEU A 44 -1.99 -8.22 42.96
C LEU A 44 -3.44 -8.04 42.53
N MET A 45 -4.30 -9.03 42.74
CA MET A 45 -5.75 -8.86 42.58
C MET A 45 -6.32 -7.87 43.60
N GLY A 46 -5.86 -7.95 44.85
CA GLY A 46 -6.26 -7.01 45.90
C GLY A 46 -5.84 -5.57 45.60
N SER A 47 -4.65 -5.35 45.03
CA SER A 47 -4.20 -4.02 44.63
C SER A 47 -5.02 -3.48 43.46
N VAL A 48 -5.34 -4.29 42.46
CA VAL A 48 -6.24 -3.88 41.37
C VAL A 48 -7.60 -3.44 41.94
N ILE A 49 -8.17 -4.17 42.89
CA ILE A 49 -9.46 -3.78 43.51
C ILE A 49 -9.33 -2.49 44.35
N LEU A 50 -8.23 -2.30 45.07
CA LEU A 50 -8.01 -1.12 45.92
C LEU A 50 -7.67 0.15 45.13
N PHE A 51 -7.08 0.02 43.95
CA PHE A 51 -6.65 1.14 43.10
C PHE A 51 -7.49 1.29 41.82
N TYR A 52 -8.58 0.51 41.67
CA TYR A 52 -9.56 0.72 40.62
C TYR A 52 -10.49 1.87 41.01
N GLU A 53 -10.18 3.07 40.56
CA GLU A 53 -11.12 4.19 40.55
C GLU A 53 -12.00 4.07 39.30
N PRO A 54 -13.30 3.77 39.42
CA PRO A 54 -14.21 3.88 38.29
C PRO A 54 -14.33 5.37 37.90
N GLU A 55 -14.03 5.69 36.64
CA GLU A 55 -14.28 7.03 36.10
C GLU A 55 -15.71 7.46 36.43
N ALA A 56 -15.83 8.58 37.14
CA ALA A 56 -17.11 9.15 37.52
C ALA A 56 -17.95 9.37 36.25
N THR A 57 -19.01 8.59 36.11
CA THR A 57 -20.03 8.74 35.07
C THR A 57 -20.52 10.18 35.07
N ALA A 58 -20.05 10.97 34.11
CA ALA A 58 -20.59 12.29 33.86
C ALA A 58 -22.05 12.11 33.45
N THR A 59 -22.97 12.48 34.33
CA THR A 59 -24.39 12.65 34.02
C THR A 59 -24.53 13.54 32.79
N ARG A 60 -24.78 12.92 31.63
CA ARG A 60 -25.24 13.64 30.45
C ARG A 60 -26.60 14.25 30.80
N ALA A 61 -26.67 15.56 30.74
CA ALA A 61 -27.91 16.30 30.81
C ALA A 61 -28.92 15.69 29.84
N SER A 62 -30.14 15.46 30.32
CA SER A 62 -31.29 15.10 29.52
C SER A 62 -31.51 16.19 28.46
N ILE A 63 -31.11 15.91 27.23
CA ILE A 63 -31.54 16.68 26.07
C ILE A 63 -32.97 16.21 25.77
N GLU A 64 -33.94 17.06 26.10
CA GLU A 64 -35.32 16.92 25.65
C GLU A 64 -35.32 16.97 24.13
N LEU A 65 -35.53 15.81 23.52
CA LEU A 65 -35.53 15.62 22.08
C LEU A 65 -36.93 16.00 21.59
N GLU A 66 -37.10 17.26 21.20
CA GLU A 66 -38.27 17.69 20.44
C GLU A 66 -38.19 16.99 19.08
N MET A 67 -38.87 15.85 18.97
CA MET A 67 -39.02 15.10 17.72
C MET A 67 -39.83 15.95 16.74
N LYS A 68 -39.12 16.67 15.87
CA LYS A 68 -39.71 17.12 14.62
C LYS A 68 -39.56 15.97 13.62
N GLU A 69 -40.65 15.25 13.39
CA GLU A 69 -40.75 14.33 12.25
C GLU A 69 -40.40 15.13 10.99
N LEU A 70 -39.24 14.82 10.41
CA LEU A 70 -38.95 15.18 9.04
C LEU A 70 -39.79 14.25 8.18
N GLU A 71 -40.86 14.78 7.59
CA GLU A 71 -41.59 14.11 6.52
C GLU A 71 -40.59 13.66 5.46
N VAL A 72 -40.43 12.34 5.38
CA VAL A 72 -39.71 11.67 4.31
C VAL A 72 -40.48 12.00 3.03
N LYS A 73 -39.90 12.87 2.21
CA LYS A 73 -40.40 13.06 0.86
C LYS A 73 -40.04 11.81 0.08
N GLU A 74 -40.99 10.87 0.00
CA GLU A 74 -40.86 9.69 -0.85
C GLU A 74 -40.46 10.13 -2.26
N LEU A 75 -39.49 9.42 -2.86
CA LEU A 75 -39.04 9.66 -4.22
C LEU A 75 -40.26 9.64 -5.15
N ASP A 76 -40.39 10.66 -6.00
CA ASP A 76 -41.42 10.76 -7.01
C ASP A 76 -41.43 9.50 -7.88
N GLN A 77 -42.54 8.76 -7.86
CA GLN A 77 -42.75 7.52 -8.61
C GLN A 77 -42.42 7.68 -10.11
N LYS A 78 -42.53 8.90 -10.66
CA LYS A 78 -42.13 9.21 -12.03
C LYS A 78 -40.63 9.14 -12.30
N GLU A 79 -39.78 9.39 -11.30
CA GLU A 79 -38.32 9.28 -11.47
C GLU A 79 -37.87 7.80 -11.42
N LEU A 80 -38.54 6.97 -10.61
CA LEU A 80 -38.34 5.51 -10.58
C LEU A 80 -38.76 4.85 -11.89
N GLU A 81 -39.97 5.15 -12.40
CA GLU A 81 -40.43 4.64 -13.70
C GLU A 81 -39.53 5.09 -14.88
N LYS A 82 -38.88 6.24 -14.74
CA LYS A 82 -37.95 6.76 -15.75
C LYS A 82 -36.60 6.04 -15.72
N LEU A 83 -36.16 5.58 -14.54
CA LEU A 83 -34.96 4.76 -14.38
C LEU A 83 -35.21 3.33 -14.86
N GLU A 84 -36.35 2.72 -14.54
CA GLU A 84 -36.73 1.39 -15.05
C GLU A 84 -36.86 1.39 -16.59
N LYS A 85 -37.46 2.43 -17.18
CA LYS A 85 -37.50 2.57 -18.65
C LYS A 85 -36.12 2.76 -19.30
N LEU A 86 -35.16 3.34 -18.60
CA LEU A 86 -33.79 3.48 -19.11
C LEU A 86 -33.01 2.16 -19.00
N GLU A 87 -33.37 1.30 -18.06
CA GLU A 87 -32.81 -0.04 -17.87
C GLU A 87 -33.37 -1.04 -18.91
N GLU A 88 -34.68 -1.03 -19.18
CA GLU A 88 -35.29 -1.83 -20.26
C GLU A 88 -34.73 -1.46 -21.64
N VAL A 89 -34.51 -0.17 -21.91
CA VAL A 89 -33.90 0.30 -23.17
C VAL A 89 -32.43 -0.09 -23.27
N ALA A 90 -31.73 -0.27 -22.14
CA ALA A 90 -30.35 -0.75 -22.14
C ALA A 90 -30.25 -2.26 -22.39
N GLU A 91 -31.24 -3.05 -21.97
CA GLU A 91 -31.33 -4.49 -22.25
C GLU A 91 -31.74 -4.80 -23.69
N GLU A 92 -32.64 -4.02 -24.31
CA GLU A 92 -33.07 -4.22 -25.71
C GLU A 92 -31.97 -3.94 -26.76
N VAL A 93 -30.93 -3.16 -26.42
CA VAL A 93 -29.87 -2.74 -27.36
C VAL A 93 -28.70 -3.72 -27.42
N VAL A 94 -28.72 -4.81 -26.64
CA VAL A 94 -27.68 -5.85 -26.66
C VAL A 94 -28.18 -7.06 -27.46
N PRO A 95 -27.58 -7.40 -28.62
CA PRO A 95 -27.93 -8.64 -29.31
C PRO A 95 -27.47 -9.84 -28.47
N THR A 96 -28.42 -10.71 -28.11
CA THR A 96 -28.16 -12.00 -27.47
C THR A 96 -27.36 -12.91 -28.41
N VAL A 97 -26.09 -13.15 -28.07
CA VAL A 97 -25.27 -14.18 -28.69
C VAL A 97 -25.50 -15.49 -27.92
N GLU A 98 -26.13 -16.46 -28.57
CA GLU A 98 -26.29 -17.83 -28.03
C GLU A 98 -24.91 -18.46 -27.78
N ARG A 99 -24.68 -18.89 -26.54
CA ARG A 99 -23.50 -19.69 -26.17
C ARG A 99 -23.76 -21.15 -26.53
N PRO A 100 -22.78 -21.88 -27.09
CA PRO A 100 -22.94 -23.32 -27.32
C PRO A 100 -22.86 -24.10 -25.99
N ASP A 101 -23.79 -25.04 -25.82
CA ASP A 101 -23.87 -25.95 -24.67
C ASP A 101 -22.64 -26.85 -24.59
N ILE A 102 -21.92 -26.77 -23.47
CA ILE A 102 -20.94 -27.78 -23.07
C ILE A 102 -21.51 -28.50 -21.87
N VAL A 103 -21.93 -29.74 -22.09
CA VAL A 103 -22.28 -30.69 -21.03
C VAL A 103 -20.99 -31.14 -20.36
N SER A 104 -20.89 -30.97 -19.05
CA SER A 104 -19.91 -31.69 -18.23
C SER A 104 -20.55 -32.14 -16.92
N ASP A 105 -21.00 -33.40 -16.92
CA ASP A 105 -21.19 -34.18 -15.70
C ASP A 105 -19.85 -34.38 -15.00
N ALA A 106 -19.75 -33.95 -13.75
CA ALA A 106 -18.89 -34.58 -12.75
C ALA A 106 -19.29 -34.10 -11.34
N GLN A 107 -20.00 -34.96 -10.62
CA GLN A 107 -20.09 -34.93 -9.16
C GLN A 107 -18.70 -35.16 -8.55
N VAL A 108 -18.24 -34.32 -7.61
CA VAL A 108 -17.41 -34.77 -6.45
C VAL A 108 -17.57 -33.79 -5.27
N THR A 109 -18.39 -34.24 -4.31
CA THR A 109 -18.32 -34.15 -2.83
C THR A 109 -17.76 -32.93 -2.08
N ASP A 110 -18.62 -32.44 -1.17
CA ASP A 110 -18.35 -31.72 0.08
C ASP A 110 -17.07 -32.11 0.80
N VAL A 111 -16.27 -31.11 1.18
CA VAL A 111 -15.35 -31.19 2.32
C VAL A 111 -15.35 -29.87 3.09
N ALA A 112 -16.02 -29.90 4.23
CA ALA A 112 -15.84 -29.11 5.46
C ALA A 112 -15.31 -27.67 5.36
N SER A 113 -16.21 -26.74 5.67
CA SER A 113 -15.98 -25.37 6.10
C SER A 113 -14.84 -25.24 7.12
N VAL A 114 -13.77 -24.54 6.73
CA VAL A 114 -12.92 -23.80 7.67
C VAL A 114 -13.40 -22.35 7.63
N ASP A 115 -14.03 -21.93 8.73
CA ASP A 115 -14.55 -20.58 8.92
C ASP A 115 -13.49 -19.53 8.59
N ASP A 116 -13.80 -18.69 7.59
CA ASP A 116 -13.01 -17.51 7.24
C ASP A 116 -13.15 -16.47 8.36
N PHE A 117 -12.04 -16.19 9.03
CA PHE A 117 -11.95 -15.26 10.15
C PHE A 117 -12.16 -13.78 9.72
N SER A 118 -12.37 -13.53 8.42
CA SER A 118 -12.65 -12.24 7.78
C SER A 118 -14.06 -11.69 8.09
N ASP A 119 -15.06 -12.55 8.29
CA ASP A 119 -16.48 -12.14 8.22
C ASP A 119 -17.10 -11.61 9.52
N LYS A 120 -16.33 -11.53 10.62
CA LYS A 120 -16.86 -11.06 11.93
C LYS A 120 -16.49 -9.63 12.34
N MET A 121 -15.91 -8.81 11.45
CA MET A 121 -15.64 -7.39 11.76
C MET A 121 -16.49 -6.38 10.97
N ALA A 122 -17.59 -6.81 10.35
CA ALA A 122 -18.53 -5.91 9.68
C ALA A 122 -19.79 -5.65 10.52
N SER A 123 -19.64 -5.31 11.80
CA SER A 123 -20.67 -4.61 12.58
C SER A 123 -20.10 -4.17 13.93
N THR A 124 -19.66 -2.91 14.03
CA THR A 124 -19.79 -2.05 15.22
C THR A 124 -19.29 -0.63 14.92
N ASP A 125 -20.18 0.34 15.14
CA ASP A 125 -20.00 1.76 15.43
C ASP A 125 -19.37 2.74 14.39
N ASP A 126 -20.27 3.54 13.83
CA ASP A 126 -20.11 4.75 13.01
C ASP A 126 -19.46 5.94 13.75
N ALA A 127 -18.33 5.74 14.43
CA ALA A 127 -17.59 6.83 15.06
C ALA A 127 -16.07 6.56 15.16
N MET A 128 -15.40 6.22 14.05
CA MET A 128 -13.93 6.22 14.04
C MET A 128 -13.37 7.63 13.86
N ASN A 129 -12.63 8.09 14.88
CA ASN A 129 -11.97 9.37 14.94
C ASN A 129 -10.83 9.46 13.90
N PHE A 130 -10.98 10.34 12.91
CA PHE A 130 -10.09 10.49 11.75
C PHE A 130 -8.67 10.98 12.07
N SER A 131 -8.36 11.32 13.32
CA SER A 131 -7.01 11.71 13.77
C SER A 131 -6.04 10.53 13.85
N ASP A 132 -6.53 9.32 14.16
CA ASP A 132 -5.65 8.22 14.59
C ASP A 132 -5.10 7.40 13.42
N VAL A 133 -5.62 7.63 12.22
CA VAL A 133 -5.07 7.15 10.94
C VAL A 133 -3.86 7.99 10.51
N LEU A 134 -3.66 9.18 11.11
CA LEU A 134 -2.53 10.04 10.79
C LEU A 134 -1.25 9.62 11.52
N ASP A 135 -1.31 8.80 12.56
CA ASP A 135 -0.14 8.44 13.38
C ASP A 135 0.42 7.06 12.99
N ILE A 136 0.87 6.94 11.73
CA ILE A 136 1.56 5.75 11.25
C ILE A 136 3.04 5.85 11.63
N ARG A 137 3.34 5.56 12.89
CA ARG A 137 4.59 4.84 13.19
C ARG A 137 4.43 3.42 12.63
N ALA A 138 5.52 2.85 12.12
CA ALA A 138 5.57 1.48 11.63
C ALA A 138 5.18 0.51 12.75
N ASN A 139 3.88 0.24 12.88
CA ASN A 139 3.37 -0.77 13.81
C ASN A 139 2.76 -1.89 12.98
N ASP A 140 3.32 -3.10 13.15
CA ASP A 140 2.94 -4.35 12.50
C ASP A 140 1.54 -4.87 12.86
N SER A 141 0.66 -4.04 13.43
CA SER A 141 -0.68 -4.48 13.82
C SER A 141 -1.53 -4.77 12.57
N PRO A 142 -1.97 -6.04 12.37
CA PRO A 142 -2.74 -6.43 11.17
C PRO A 142 -4.03 -5.61 10.99
N LEU A 143 -4.64 -5.14 12.09
CA LEU A 143 -5.89 -4.38 12.10
C LEU A 143 -5.74 -2.96 11.51
N LYS A 144 -4.59 -2.30 11.70
CA LYS A 144 -4.35 -0.97 11.12
C LYS A 144 -3.98 -1.08 9.64
N LEU A 145 -3.28 -2.15 9.25
CA LEU A 145 -2.93 -2.41 7.85
C LEU A 145 -4.13 -2.85 7.01
N SER A 146 -5.03 -3.67 7.57
CA SER A 146 -6.27 -4.06 6.89
C SER A 146 -7.15 -2.85 6.58
N SER A 147 -7.22 -1.86 7.49
CA SER A 147 -7.92 -0.59 7.24
C SER A 147 -7.34 0.19 6.06
N LEU A 148 -6.01 0.20 5.88
CA LEU A 148 -5.37 0.87 4.73
C LEU A 148 -5.79 0.26 3.40
N TYR A 149 -5.88 -1.07 3.33
CA TYR A 149 -6.28 -1.77 2.10
C TYR A 149 -7.78 -2.01 1.98
N GLY A 150 -8.59 -1.57 2.94
CA GLY A 150 -10.04 -1.80 2.98
C GLY A 150 -10.79 -1.27 1.77
N GLY A 151 -10.27 -0.23 1.09
CA GLY A 151 -10.81 0.24 -0.19
C GLY A 151 -10.75 -0.83 -1.29
N ARG A 152 -9.86 -1.80 -1.19
CA ARG A 152 -9.60 -2.82 -2.22
C ARG A 152 -10.43 -4.09 -2.05
N THR A 153 -11.25 -4.22 -1.00
CA THR A 153 -12.25 -5.32 -0.89
C THR A 153 -13.39 -5.11 -1.90
N ASN A 154 -14.22 -6.12 -2.15
CA ASN A 154 -15.33 -5.99 -3.12
C ASN A 154 -16.30 -4.87 -2.72
N GLU A 155 -16.63 -4.79 -1.43
CA GLU A 155 -17.51 -3.78 -0.84
C GLU A 155 -16.83 -2.41 -0.87
N GLY A 156 -15.56 -2.35 -0.46
CA GLY A 156 -14.75 -1.14 -0.46
C GLY A 156 -14.63 -0.55 -1.87
N ARG A 157 -14.32 -1.38 -2.87
CA ARG A 157 -14.21 -0.94 -4.27
C ARG A 157 -15.53 -0.38 -4.76
N THR A 158 -16.63 -1.07 -4.51
CA THR A 158 -17.97 -0.61 -4.90
C THR A 158 -18.32 0.73 -4.25
N GLN A 159 -18.05 0.89 -2.96
CA GLN A 159 -18.31 2.13 -2.23
C GLN A 159 -17.46 3.30 -2.75
N GLN A 160 -16.14 3.11 -2.86
CA GLN A 160 -15.24 4.18 -3.30
C GLN A 160 -15.45 4.53 -4.78
N ARG A 161 -15.76 3.55 -5.63
CA ARG A 161 -16.10 3.77 -7.04
C ARG A 161 -17.31 4.70 -7.16
N ARG A 162 -18.40 4.40 -6.45
CA ARG A 162 -19.61 5.26 -6.41
C ARG A 162 -19.29 6.66 -5.88
N LYS A 163 -18.51 6.76 -4.79
CA LYS A 163 -18.18 8.02 -4.13
C LYS A 163 -17.34 8.96 -5.00
N PHE A 164 -16.38 8.42 -5.74
CA PHE A 164 -15.41 9.21 -6.48
C PHE A 164 -15.64 9.25 -7.99
N GLY A 165 -16.78 8.76 -8.47
CA GLY A 165 -17.22 8.93 -9.86
C GLY A 165 -16.65 7.89 -10.83
N GLY A 166 -16.23 6.73 -10.33
CA GLY A 166 -16.13 5.54 -11.17
C GLY A 166 -17.53 4.95 -11.42
N ASN A 167 -17.68 4.20 -12.49
CA ASN A 167 -18.92 3.57 -12.91
C ASN A 167 -18.67 2.18 -13.49
N ASP A 168 -19.72 1.48 -13.90
CA ASP A 168 -19.60 0.11 -14.40
C ASP A 168 -18.78 0.03 -15.69
N ALA A 169 -18.75 1.09 -16.51
CA ALA A 169 -17.89 1.12 -17.69
C ALA A 169 -16.40 1.16 -17.30
N THR A 170 -16.03 1.94 -16.28
CA THR A 170 -14.66 1.94 -15.76
C THR A 170 -14.29 0.62 -15.09
N GLU A 171 -15.22 0.00 -14.35
CA GLU A 171 -14.99 -1.30 -13.71
C GLU A 171 -14.80 -2.40 -14.77
N ARG A 172 -15.69 -2.47 -15.77
CA ARG A 172 -15.55 -3.41 -16.90
C ARG A 172 -14.24 -3.22 -17.64
N ALA A 173 -13.79 -1.98 -17.82
CA ALA A 173 -12.50 -1.71 -18.45
C ALA A 173 -11.33 -2.24 -17.60
N VAL A 174 -11.38 -2.07 -16.27
CA VAL A 174 -10.38 -2.65 -15.35
C VAL A 174 -10.38 -4.17 -15.44
N VAL A 175 -11.54 -4.82 -15.33
CA VAL A 175 -11.64 -6.30 -15.40
C VAL A 175 -11.12 -6.83 -16.73
N LYS A 176 -11.51 -6.24 -17.86
CA LYS A 176 -10.97 -6.61 -19.18
C LYS A 176 -9.45 -6.50 -19.27
N ALA A 177 -8.88 -5.47 -18.64
CA ALA A 177 -7.43 -5.29 -18.58
C ALA A 177 -6.75 -6.41 -17.78
N LEU A 178 -7.29 -6.75 -16.61
CA LEU A 178 -6.77 -7.84 -15.78
C LEU A 178 -6.87 -9.19 -16.51
N GLN A 179 -8.00 -9.47 -17.16
CA GLN A 179 -8.16 -10.68 -17.98
C GLN A 179 -7.14 -10.75 -19.13
N TRP A 180 -6.90 -9.63 -19.82
CA TRP A 180 -5.86 -9.57 -20.85
C TRP A 180 -4.46 -9.77 -20.29
N LEU A 181 -4.14 -9.18 -19.15
CA LEU A 181 -2.86 -9.37 -18.47
C LEU A 181 -2.68 -10.84 -18.06
N LYS A 182 -3.72 -11.50 -17.53
CA LYS A 182 -3.70 -12.93 -17.19
C LYS A 182 -3.39 -13.78 -18.43
N LYS A 183 -4.07 -13.52 -19.55
CA LYS A 183 -3.88 -14.23 -20.82
C LYS A 183 -2.48 -14.04 -21.43
N THR A 184 -1.81 -12.94 -21.13
CA THR A 184 -0.52 -12.56 -21.73
C THR A 184 0.67 -12.67 -20.78
N GLN A 185 0.49 -13.26 -19.59
CA GLN A 185 1.59 -13.57 -18.69
C GLN A 185 2.47 -14.67 -19.31
N ASN A 186 3.78 -14.47 -19.27
CA ASN A 186 4.75 -15.50 -19.66
C ASN A 186 4.75 -16.64 -18.62
N SER A 187 5.18 -17.84 -19.03
CA SER A 187 5.21 -19.01 -18.14
C SER A 187 6.09 -18.86 -16.90
N ASP A 188 7.06 -17.94 -16.92
CA ASP A 188 7.94 -17.63 -15.78
C ASP A 188 7.33 -16.63 -14.78
N GLY A 189 6.14 -16.09 -15.07
CA GLY A 189 5.45 -15.06 -14.27
C GLY A 189 5.68 -13.62 -14.72
N SER A 190 6.52 -13.40 -15.74
CA SER A 190 6.79 -12.06 -16.27
C SER A 190 5.79 -11.61 -17.33
N TRP A 191 5.92 -10.35 -17.79
CA TRP A 191 5.16 -9.81 -18.92
C TRP A 191 6.07 -9.13 -19.93
N GLY A 192 5.62 -9.15 -21.18
CA GLY A 192 6.28 -8.50 -22.30
C GLY A 192 7.56 -9.21 -22.80
N PRO A 193 8.04 -8.83 -24.00
CA PRO A 193 9.24 -9.42 -24.60
C PRO A 193 10.54 -8.84 -24.03
N SER A 194 10.49 -7.68 -23.39
CA SER A 194 11.64 -6.95 -22.82
C SER A 194 11.22 -6.13 -21.59
N SER A 195 12.19 -5.60 -20.85
CA SER A 195 11.95 -4.87 -19.59
C SER A 195 11.11 -5.67 -18.57
N ARG A 196 11.25 -7.00 -18.61
CA ARG A 196 10.37 -7.97 -17.93
C ARG A 196 10.16 -7.70 -16.43
N PRO A 197 11.19 -7.39 -15.61
CA PRO A 197 10.96 -7.12 -14.20
C PRO A 197 10.16 -5.84 -13.94
N ALA A 198 10.39 -4.78 -14.72
CA ALA A 198 9.59 -3.56 -14.61
C ALA A 198 8.14 -3.81 -15.05
N MET A 199 7.92 -4.55 -16.14
CA MET A 199 6.57 -4.91 -16.57
C MET A 199 5.85 -5.80 -15.55
N ALA A 200 6.54 -6.79 -14.99
CA ALA A 200 6.00 -7.63 -13.94
C ALA A 200 5.61 -6.84 -12.69
N GLY A 201 6.43 -5.87 -12.27
CA GLY A 201 6.09 -4.98 -11.16
C GLY A 201 4.84 -4.14 -11.45
N LEU A 202 4.74 -3.50 -12.62
CA LEU A 202 3.55 -2.71 -12.98
C LEU A 202 2.28 -3.56 -13.11
N CYS A 203 2.38 -4.73 -13.73
CA CYS A 203 1.23 -5.63 -13.90
C CYS A 203 0.79 -6.21 -12.55
N LEU A 204 1.73 -6.58 -11.67
CA LEU A 204 1.43 -7.01 -10.31
C LEU A 204 0.73 -5.89 -9.52
N LEU A 205 1.21 -4.64 -9.62
CA LEU A 205 0.54 -3.50 -8.99
C LEU A 205 -0.92 -3.35 -9.47
N ALA A 206 -1.22 -3.60 -10.75
CA ALA A 206 -2.59 -3.51 -11.28
C ALA A 206 -3.52 -4.56 -10.65
N TYR A 207 -3.03 -5.78 -10.40
CA TYR A 207 -3.76 -6.81 -9.66
C TYR A 207 -3.97 -6.42 -8.19
N LEU A 208 -2.89 -6.05 -7.50
CA LEU A 208 -2.91 -5.67 -6.10
C LEU A 208 -3.81 -4.46 -5.84
N ALA A 209 -3.84 -3.50 -6.75
CA ALA A 209 -4.70 -2.33 -6.66
C ALA A 209 -6.19 -2.68 -6.80
N HIS A 210 -6.53 -3.71 -7.58
CA HIS A 210 -7.87 -4.29 -7.63
C HIS A 210 -8.21 -5.13 -6.39
N GLY A 211 -7.23 -5.42 -5.52
CA GLY A 211 -7.42 -6.28 -4.34
C GLY A 211 -7.10 -7.75 -4.59
N GLU A 212 -6.55 -8.09 -5.75
CA GLU A 212 -6.21 -9.47 -6.08
C GLU A 212 -4.95 -9.92 -5.35
N THR A 213 -5.00 -11.10 -4.76
CA THR A 213 -3.90 -11.72 -4.01
C THR A 213 -3.72 -13.18 -4.43
N PRO A 214 -2.69 -13.91 -3.97
CA PRO A 214 -2.55 -15.34 -4.29
C PRO A 214 -3.74 -16.23 -3.91
N THR A 215 -4.62 -15.78 -3.00
CA THR A 215 -5.83 -16.52 -2.61
C THR A 215 -7.05 -16.19 -3.48
N SER A 216 -6.94 -15.25 -4.41
CA SER A 216 -8.02 -14.92 -5.34
C SER A 216 -8.36 -16.10 -6.25
N GLU A 217 -9.66 -16.36 -6.42
CA GLU A 217 -10.15 -17.47 -7.25
C GLU A 217 -9.72 -17.34 -8.72
N GLU A 218 -9.94 -16.17 -9.35
CA GLU A 218 -9.64 -16.00 -10.78
C GLU A 218 -8.16 -15.68 -11.03
N TYR A 219 -7.54 -14.82 -10.23
CA TYR A 219 -6.23 -14.24 -10.52
C TYR A 219 -5.10 -14.74 -9.61
N GLY A 220 -5.39 -15.60 -8.63
CA GLY A 220 -4.44 -16.00 -7.58
C GLY A 220 -3.14 -16.59 -8.12
N GLN A 221 -3.23 -17.52 -9.07
CA GLN A 221 -2.04 -18.11 -9.69
C GLN A 221 -1.21 -17.08 -10.46
N THR A 222 -1.86 -16.17 -11.18
CA THR A 222 -1.19 -15.10 -11.94
C THR A 222 -0.42 -14.16 -11.01
N VAL A 223 -1.04 -13.76 -9.90
CA VAL A 223 -0.43 -12.92 -8.86
C VAL A 223 0.74 -13.65 -8.20
N GLN A 224 0.54 -14.91 -7.82
CA GLN A 224 1.59 -15.73 -7.20
C GLN A 224 2.82 -15.87 -8.11
N ASN A 225 2.62 -16.17 -9.40
CA ASN A 225 3.70 -16.32 -10.37
C ASN A 225 4.50 -15.01 -10.54
N ALA A 226 3.80 -13.88 -10.59
CA ALA A 226 4.43 -12.55 -10.68
C ALA A 226 5.29 -12.25 -9.44
N MET A 227 4.77 -12.52 -8.26
CA MET A 227 5.48 -12.34 -7.00
C MET A 227 6.75 -13.21 -6.95
N GLN A 228 6.64 -14.50 -7.31
CA GLN A 228 7.79 -15.40 -7.36
C GLN A 228 8.83 -14.96 -8.40
N TYR A 229 8.40 -14.50 -9.57
CA TYR A 229 9.30 -13.94 -10.59
C TYR A 229 10.10 -12.75 -10.05
N LEU A 230 9.43 -11.82 -9.36
CA LEU A 230 10.07 -10.64 -8.79
C LEU A 230 11.02 -10.98 -7.63
N ILE A 231 10.66 -11.94 -6.76
CA ILE A 231 11.55 -12.44 -5.71
C ILE A 231 12.86 -12.95 -6.34
N ARG A 232 12.77 -13.86 -7.32
CA ARG A 232 13.94 -14.40 -8.02
C ARG A 232 14.78 -13.32 -8.70
N HIS A 233 14.12 -12.30 -9.27
CA HIS A 233 14.82 -11.17 -9.86
C HIS A 233 15.66 -10.42 -8.80
N VAL A 234 15.07 -10.08 -7.65
CA VAL A 234 15.78 -9.37 -6.58
C VAL A 234 16.91 -10.21 -5.98
N GLU A 235 16.72 -11.51 -5.84
CA GLU A 235 17.77 -12.44 -5.39
C GLU A 235 19.00 -12.39 -6.32
N SER A 236 18.78 -12.20 -7.63
CA SER A 236 19.86 -12.08 -8.62
C SER A 236 20.58 -10.74 -8.62
N LEU A 237 20.04 -9.71 -7.95
CA LEU A 237 20.67 -8.40 -7.85
C LEU A 237 21.87 -8.43 -6.89
N PRO A 238 22.89 -7.58 -7.11
CA PRO A 238 24.01 -7.48 -6.18
C PRO A 238 23.56 -6.97 -4.81
N GLU A 239 24.38 -7.22 -3.79
CA GLU A 239 24.11 -6.80 -2.40
C GLU A 239 24.13 -5.27 -2.21
N THR A 240 24.82 -4.53 -3.08
CA THR A 240 24.87 -3.06 -3.06
C THR A 240 24.79 -2.48 -4.46
N THR A 241 24.44 -1.20 -4.57
CA THR A 241 24.37 -0.48 -5.86
C THR A 241 25.71 -0.33 -6.57
N GLY A 242 26.82 -0.48 -5.83
CA GLY A 242 28.17 -0.51 -6.38
C GLY A 242 28.52 -1.81 -7.12
N GLY A 243 27.78 -2.90 -6.88
CA GLY A 243 28.08 -4.24 -7.36
C GLY A 243 27.89 -4.47 -8.88
N LYS A 244 28.07 -5.73 -9.28
CA LYS A 244 27.84 -6.23 -10.64
C LYS A 244 26.84 -7.40 -10.60
N PRO A 245 25.91 -7.51 -11.57
CA PRO A 245 25.67 -6.57 -12.67
C PRO A 245 25.15 -5.22 -12.17
N LYS A 246 25.23 -4.18 -13.02
CA LYS A 246 24.65 -2.87 -12.69
C LYS A 246 23.13 -2.99 -12.61
N ILE A 247 22.55 -2.32 -11.62
CA ILE A 247 21.10 -2.30 -11.40
C ILE A 247 20.50 -1.19 -12.25
N GLU A 248 19.40 -1.48 -12.93
CA GLU A 248 18.62 -0.47 -13.63
C GLU A 248 17.63 0.18 -12.63
N PRO A 249 17.77 1.49 -12.30
CA PRO A 249 17.03 2.09 -11.20
C PRO A 249 15.52 2.20 -11.43
N TYR A 250 15.02 2.39 -12.66
CA TYR A 250 13.56 2.37 -12.89
C TYR A 250 12.97 1.03 -12.50
N THR A 251 13.65 -0.03 -12.93
CA THR A 251 13.27 -1.41 -12.69
C THR A 251 13.28 -1.71 -11.20
N ASN A 252 14.36 -1.39 -10.49
CA ASN A 252 14.42 -1.66 -9.04
C ASN A 252 13.37 -0.85 -8.27
N GLY A 253 13.13 0.41 -8.61
CA GLY A 253 12.09 1.23 -7.98
C GLY A 253 10.69 0.63 -8.15
N ILE A 254 10.33 0.22 -9.37
CA ILE A 254 9.05 -0.41 -9.68
C ILE A 254 8.91 -1.77 -8.97
N VAL A 255 9.96 -2.59 -8.97
CA VAL A 255 9.96 -3.90 -8.31
C VAL A 255 9.85 -3.77 -6.80
N ALA A 256 10.64 -2.89 -6.18
CA ALA A 256 10.56 -2.61 -4.75
C ALA A 256 9.16 -2.12 -4.37
N TYR A 257 8.55 -1.27 -5.20
CA TYR A 257 7.19 -0.80 -4.98
C TYR A 257 6.17 -1.95 -5.02
N ALA A 258 6.21 -2.78 -6.06
CA ALA A 258 5.30 -3.91 -6.22
C ALA A 258 5.43 -4.94 -5.08
N LEU A 259 6.66 -5.30 -4.70
CA LEU A 259 6.91 -6.21 -3.58
C LEU A 259 6.47 -5.62 -2.24
N SER A 260 6.61 -4.30 -2.06
CA SER A 260 6.13 -3.61 -0.87
C SER A 260 4.61 -3.68 -0.74
N GLU A 261 3.87 -3.35 -1.79
CA GLU A 261 2.41 -3.48 -1.76
C GLU A 261 1.98 -4.94 -1.60
N ALA A 262 2.65 -5.88 -2.26
CA ALA A 262 2.36 -7.31 -2.14
C ALA A 262 2.53 -7.79 -0.69
N TYR A 263 3.64 -7.44 -0.04
CA TYR A 263 3.87 -7.78 1.37
C TYR A 263 2.90 -7.07 2.29
N GLY A 264 2.62 -5.79 2.06
CA GLY A 264 1.66 -5.01 2.85
C GLY A 264 0.26 -5.64 2.86
N MET A 265 -0.20 -6.15 1.71
CA MET A 265 -1.51 -6.78 1.57
C MET A 265 -1.58 -8.23 2.06
N THR A 266 -0.52 -9.01 1.85
CA THR A 266 -0.57 -10.48 2.05
C THR A 266 0.18 -10.97 3.27
N LYS A 267 1.17 -10.20 3.75
CA LYS A 267 2.10 -10.56 4.83
C LYS A 267 2.79 -11.92 4.64
N LEU A 268 2.91 -12.39 3.40
CA LEU A 268 3.60 -13.64 3.10
C LEU A 268 5.11 -13.51 3.47
N PRO A 269 5.64 -14.40 4.33
CA PRO A 269 7.00 -14.26 4.86
C PRO A 269 8.11 -14.25 3.81
N ASN A 270 7.93 -14.97 2.70
CA ASN A 270 8.92 -15.05 1.62
C ASN A 270 9.08 -13.74 0.83
N LEU A 271 8.12 -12.81 0.91
CA LEU A 271 8.23 -11.50 0.27
C LEU A 271 9.13 -10.56 1.04
N LYS A 272 9.15 -10.66 2.38
CA LYS A 272 9.82 -9.67 3.23
C LYS A 272 11.31 -9.54 2.91
N PRO A 273 12.10 -10.63 2.80
CA PRO A 273 13.51 -10.51 2.43
C PRO A 273 13.73 -9.84 1.06
N ALA A 274 12.91 -10.17 0.06
CA ALA A 274 13.01 -9.57 -1.27
C ALA A 274 12.59 -8.08 -1.27
N MET A 275 11.52 -7.73 -0.56
CA MET A 275 11.09 -6.35 -0.35
C MET A 275 12.18 -5.53 0.34
N ASP A 276 12.72 -6.02 1.46
CA ASP A 276 13.74 -5.33 2.24
C ASP A 276 15.05 -5.17 1.44
N LYS A 277 15.49 -6.19 0.67
CA LYS A 277 16.66 -6.08 -0.22
C LYS A 277 16.44 -5.05 -1.34
N ALA A 278 15.28 -5.06 -2.00
CA ALA A 278 14.99 -4.11 -3.08
C ALA A 278 14.94 -2.66 -2.56
N LEU A 279 14.33 -2.45 -1.39
CA LEU A 279 14.28 -1.14 -0.71
C LEU A 279 15.65 -0.71 -0.18
N PHE A 280 16.46 -1.64 0.33
CA PHE A 280 17.83 -1.35 0.71
C PHE A 280 18.62 -0.79 -0.48
N LEU A 281 18.49 -1.39 -1.67
CA LEU A 281 19.13 -0.88 -2.89
C LEU A 281 18.60 0.50 -3.31
N VAL A 282 17.33 0.82 -3.00
CA VAL A 282 16.81 2.18 -3.14
C VAL A 282 17.52 3.13 -2.18
N VAL A 283 17.59 2.81 -0.89
CA VAL A 283 18.25 3.66 0.12
C VAL A 283 19.74 3.85 -0.16
N ASP A 284 20.47 2.77 -0.45
CA ASP A 284 21.90 2.82 -0.79
C ASP A 284 22.14 3.62 -2.08
N GLY A 285 21.25 3.51 -3.06
CA GLY A 285 21.36 4.21 -4.34
C GLY A 285 21.09 5.72 -4.27
N GLN A 286 20.56 6.23 -3.17
CA GLN A 286 20.18 7.63 -3.04
C GLN A 286 21.41 8.55 -2.98
N GLN A 287 21.38 9.63 -3.75
CA GLN A 287 22.42 10.65 -3.72
C GLN A 287 22.33 11.51 -2.46
N LYS A 288 23.42 12.22 -2.12
CA LYS A 288 23.43 13.20 -1.02
C LYS A 288 22.39 14.32 -1.20
N SER A 289 22.08 14.66 -2.45
CA SER A 289 21.02 15.62 -2.81
C SER A 289 19.61 15.09 -2.50
N GLY A 290 19.46 13.78 -2.27
CA GLY A 290 18.20 13.06 -2.12
C GLY A 290 17.62 12.51 -3.43
N GLY A 291 18.23 12.85 -4.58
CA GLY A 291 17.85 12.38 -5.91
C GLY A 291 18.49 11.05 -6.30
N TYR A 292 18.26 10.67 -7.56
CA TYR A 292 18.77 9.44 -8.18
C TYR A 292 19.24 9.72 -9.60
N ASP A 293 20.14 8.88 -10.10
CA ASP A 293 20.57 8.87 -11.49
C ASP A 293 20.60 7.41 -12.00
N TYR A 294 20.78 7.24 -13.31
CA TYR A 294 20.94 5.93 -13.93
C TYR A 294 22.08 5.14 -13.30
N SER A 295 21.91 3.82 -13.27
CA SER A 295 22.84 2.89 -12.62
C SER A 295 23.16 3.21 -11.15
N TYR A 296 22.29 3.97 -10.48
CA TYR A 296 22.52 4.51 -9.13
C TYR A 296 23.83 5.30 -9.03
N ALA A 297 24.20 6.03 -10.09
CA ALA A 297 25.38 6.88 -10.07
C ALA A 297 25.24 7.99 -9.03
N LYS A 298 26.26 8.15 -8.16
CA LYS A 298 26.28 9.16 -7.09
C LYS A 298 26.95 10.47 -7.52
N ALA A 299 26.76 10.87 -8.79
CA ALA A 299 27.33 12.07 -9.41
C ALA A 299 26.41 13.30 -9.26
N GLU A 300 26.78 14.43 -9.88
CA GLU A 300 25.98 15.68 -9.82
C GLU A 300 24.64 15.59 -10.56
N ARG A 301 24.58 14.80 -11.65
CA ARG A 301 23.35 14.62 -12.43
C ARG A 301 22.33 13.86 -11.58
N TRP A 302 21.07 14.27 -11.68
CA TRP A 302 19.91 13.57 -11.14
C TRP A 302 18.81 13.46 -12.21
N ASP A 303 17.80 12.63 -11.92
CA ASP A 303 16.66 12.34 -12.79
C ASP A 303 15.39 12.18 -11.93
N LEU A 304 14.48 13.16 -11.99
CA LEU A 304 13.26 13.14 -11.18
C LEU A 304 12.29 12.02 -11.59
N SER A 305 12.30 11.57 -12.86
CA SER A 305 11.46 10.43 -13.26
C SER A 305 11.93 9.12 -12.67
N VAL A 306 13.25 8.92 -12.58
CA VAL A 306 13.79 7.79 -11.82
C VAL A 306 13.42 7.95 -10.36
N ALA A 307 13.70 9.11 -9.76
CA ALA A 307 13.45 9.35 -8.35
C ALA A 307 11.98 9.12 -7.93
N GLY A 308 11.01 9.45 -8.79
CA GLY A 308 9.58 9.28 -8.48
C GLY A 308 9.16 7.84 -8.18
N TRP A 309 9.75 6.83 -8.83
CA TRP A 309 9.46 5.42 -8.53
C TRP A 309 10.06 5.00 -7.19
N GLN A 310 11.24 5.52 -6.88
CA GLN A 310 12.01 5.20 -5.68
C GLN A 310 11.29 5.79 -4.47
N PHE A 311 10.75 7.00 -4.61
CA PHE A 311 9.98 7.67 -3.57
C PHE A 311 8.65 6.94 -3.27
N GLN A 312 7.94 6.47 -4.31
CA GLN A 312 6.76 5.61 -4.13
C GLN A 312 7.12 4.29 -3.44
N ALA A 313 8.22 3.65 -3.85
CA ALA A 313 8.70 2.42 -3.22
C ALA A 313 9.01 2.63 -1.74
N MET A 314 9.74 3.68 -1.37
CA MET A 314 10.04 3.99 0.02
C MET A 314 8.79 4.21 0.86
N LYS A 315 7.79 4.95 0.33
CA LYS A 315 6.49 5.11 1.00
C LYS A 315 5.79 3.77 1.22
N ALA A 316 5.70 2.95 0.16
CA ALA A 316 5.04 1.65 0.24
C ALA A 316 5.75 0.72 1.24
N GLY A 317 7.08 0.68 1.20
CA GLY A 317 7.91 -0.10 2.13
C GLY A 317 7.74 0.34 3.58
N PHE A 318 7.79 1.66 3.83
CA PHE A 318 7.59 2.22 5.17
C PHE A 318 6.23 1.82 5.75
N VAL A 319 5.16 1.99 4.97
CA VAL A 319 3.79 1.62 5.39
C VAL A 319 3.65 0.10 5.58
N SER A 320 4.39 -0.70 4.84
CA SER A 320 4.28 -2.16 4.88
C SER A 320 5.09 -2.81 6.00
N GLY A 321 5.89 -2.05 6.76
CA GLY A 321 6.76 -2.57 7.83
C GLY A 321 8.11 -3.07 7.32
N ALA A 322 8.72 -2.35 6.37
CA ALA A 322 10.06 -2.64 5.90
C ALA A 322 11.12 -2.48 7.01
N SER A 323 12.10 -3.38 7.04
CA SER A 323 13.18 -3.39 8.03
C SER A 323 14.49 -2.92 7.40
N VAL A 324 14.47 -1.72 6.82
CA VAL A 324 15.62 -1.12 6.13
C VAL A 324 16.14 0.07 6.93
N ALA A 325 17.43 0.02 7.29
CA ALA A 325 18.08 1.10 8.02
C ALA A 325 18.03 2.42 7.23
N ASP A 326 17.83 3.53 7.94
CA ASP A 326 17.78 4.90 7.41
C ASP A 326 16.70 5.15 6.34
N LEU A 327 15.68 4.29 6.23
CA LEU A 327 14.57 4.47 5.28
C LEU A 327 13.79 5.77 5.54
N ASP A 328 13.55 6.09 6.80
CA ASP A 328 12.97 7.35 7.28
C ASP A 328 13.80 8.57 6.84
N LYS A 329 15.11 8.53 7.07
CA LYS A 329 16.03 9.60 6.67
C LYS A 329 16.12 9.72 5.14
N ALA A 330 15.98 8.61 4.42
CA ALA A 330 15.94 8.61 2.96
C ALA A 330 14.66 9.28 2.42
N ILE A 331 13.53 9.10 3.10
CA ILE A 331 12.28 9.80 2.84
C ILE A 331 12.44 11.32 3.08
N ASP A 332 13.07 11.73 4.18
CA ASP A 332 13.31 13.15 4.45
C ASP A 332 14.19 13.80 3.37
N ARG A 333 15.23 13.10 2.93
CA ARG A 333 16.08 13.55 1.81
C ARG A 333 15.29 13.63 0.50
N ALA A 334 14.36 12.70 0.26
CA ALA A 334 13.49 12.75 -0.92
C ALA A 334 12.59 13.99 -0.92
N ILE A 335 11.96 14.31 0.21
CA ILE A 335 11.15 15.52 0.39
C ILE A 335 12.00 16.77 0.13
N SER A 336 13.19 16.82 0.76
CA SER A 336 14.12 17.94 0.60
C SER A 336 14.58 18.11 -0.86
N PHE A 337 14.93 17.00 -1.53
CA PHE A 337 15.31 16.98 -2.94
C PHE A 337 14.24 17.59 -3.82
N ILE A 338 12.98 17.16 -3.69
CA ILE A 338 11.90 17.68 -4.53
C ILE A 338 11.76 19.20 -4.31
N LYS A 339 11.72 19.65 -3.05
CA LYS A 339 11.44 21.06 -2.70
C LYS A 339 12.62 22.01 -2.99
N GLN A 340 13.86 21.55 -2.82
CA GLN A 340 15.04 22.41 -2.87
C GLN A 340 15.90 22.23 -4.12
N VAL A 341 15.83 21.06 -4.79
CA VAL A 341 16.67 20.73 -5.95
C VAL A 341 15.83 20.63 -7.21
N ALA A 342 14.78 19.81 -7.22
CA ALA A 342 14.00 19.59 -8.43
C ALA A 342 13.04 20.75 -8.74
N TYR A 343 12.50 21.41 -7.70
CA TYR A 343 11.58 22.52 -7.82
C TYR A 343 12.30 23.85 -8.08
N SER A 344 11.90 24.56 -9.14
CA SER A 344 12.34 25.92 -9.45
C SER A 344 11.41 26.95 -8.80
N LYS A 345 12.01 27.87 -8.05
CA LYS A 345 11.31 29.01 -7.43
C LYS A 345 11.01 30.14 -8.44
N THR A 346 11.62 30.11 -9.63
CA THR A 346 11.52 31.17 -10.64
C THR A 346 10.70 30.76 -11.86
N ASN A 347 10.63 29.47 -12.18
CA ASN A 347 9.84 28.97 -13.32
C ASN A 347 8.40 28.62 -12.90
N ALA A 348 7.53 29.63 -12.82
CA ALA A 348 6.16 29.46 -12.34
C ALA A 348 5.26 28.59 -13.23
N THR A 349 5.58 28.45 -14.53
CA THR A 349 4.74 27.69 -15.49
C THR A 349 5.14 26.23 -15.62
N LYS A 350 6.36 25.87 -15.22
CA LYS A 350 6.87 24.50 -15.14
C LYS A 350 7.87 24.38 -13.98
N PRO A 351 7.40 24.40 -12.72
CA PRO A 351 8.31 24.49 -11.59
C PRO A 351 9.02 23.18 -11.27
N MET A 352 8.47 22.00 -11.56
CA MET A 352 9.21 20.73 -11.38
C MET A 352 10.19 20.47 -12.53
N GLY A 353 11.38 19.99 -12.19
CA GLY A 353 12.48 19.70 -13.10
C GLY A 353 12.61 18.24 -13.53
N TYR A 354 13.51 17.97 -14.49
CA TYR A 354 13.89 16.60 -14.89
C TYR A 354 15.30 16.23 -14.44
N ALA A 355 16.31 16.97 -14.92
CA ALA A 355 17.72 16.85 -14.51
C ALA A 355 18.34 18.21 -14.14
N SER A 356 17.49 19.24 -14.08
CA SER A 356 17.78 20.59 -13.63
C SER A 356 16.50 21.16 -13.02
N PRO A 357 16.58 22.15 -12.11
CA PRO A 357 15.40 22.70 -11.45
C PRO A 357 14.43 23.33 -12.46
N GLY A 358 13.16 22.92 -12.42
CA GLY A 358 12.12 23.42 -13.34
C GLY A 358 12.26 22.99 -14.81
N GLY A 359 11.29 23.39 -15.64
CA GLY A 359 11.25 23.10 -17.07
C GLY A 359 10.92 21.65 -17.44
N GLY A 360 10.63 20.78 -16.47
CA GLY A 360 10.27 19.38 -16.70
C GLY A 360 8.94 19.21 -17.44
N SER A 361 8.72 18.02 -18.01
CA SER A 361 7.46 17.63 -18.66
C SER A 361 6.30 17.61 -17.65
N TRP A 362 5.06 17.47 -18.16
CA TRP A 362 3.89 17.23 -17.31
C TRP A 362 4.04 15.99 -16.43
N GLY A 363 4.71 14.96 -16.92
CA GLY A 363 5.14 13.82 -16.11
C GLY A 363 6.01 14.19 -14.91
N MET A 364 6.87 15.21 -15.02
CA MET A 364 7.68 15.71 -13.89
C MET A 364 6.87 16.56 -12.94
N GLN A 365 5.95 17.37 -13.47
CA GLN A 365 4.98 18.10 -12.66
C GLN A 365 4.17 17.10 -11.81
N GLY A 366 3.63 16.05 -12.43
CA GLY A 366 2.91 14.97 -11.77
C GLY A 366 3.77 14.19 -10.78
N ALA A 367 4.93 13.66 -11.20
CA ALA A 367 5.77 12.81 -10.37
C ALA A 367 6.28 13.51 -9.12
N GLY A 368 6.84 14.72 -9.24
CA GLY A 368 7.31 15.49 -8.09
C GLY A 368 6.18 15.83 -7.12
N THR A 369 5.01 16.21 -7.64
CA THR A 369 3.84 16.57 -6.82
C THR A 369 3.24 15.36 -6.12
N LEU A 370 3.09 14.23 -6.82
CA LEU A 370 2.57 13.00 -6.24
C LEU A 370 3.48 12.54 -5.11
N CYS A 371 4.79 12.55 -5.32
CA CYS A 371 5.73 12.13 -4.28
C CYS A 371 5.64 13.04 -3.05
N LEU A 372 5.48 14.35 -3.21
CA LEU A 372 5.21 15.23 -2.08
C LEU A 372 3.90 14.86 -1.36
N GLN A 373 2.83 14.57 -2.09
CA GLN A 373 1.55 14.17 -1.49
C GLN A 373 1.67 12.86 -0.71
N LEU A 374 2.27 11.83 -1.31
CA LEU A 374 2.45 10.52 -0.70
C LEU A 374 3.37 10.55 0.52
N LEU A 375 4.38 11.43 0.52
CA LEU A 375 5.32 11.60 1.63
C LEU A 375 4.83 12.60 2.69
N GLY A 376 3.54 12.97 2.70
CA GLY A 376 2.93 13.80 3.76
C GLY A 376 2.95 15.31 3.53
N GLU A 377 3.59 15.76 2.45
CA GLU A 377 3.79 17.17 2.09
C GLU A 377 2.72 17.69 1.11
N GLY A 378 1.59 16.99 0.92
CA GLY A 378 0.56 17.41 -0.04
C GLY A 378 -0.06 18.80 0.20
N GLY A 379 0.10 19.35 1.41
CA GLY A 379 -0.36 20.69 1.76
C GLY A 379 0.65 21.82 1.50
N CYS A 380 1.88 21.49 1.06
CA CYS A 380 2.95 22.47 0.84
C CYS A 380 2.65 23.38 -0.37
N LYS A 381 3.42 24.48 -0.48
CA LYS A 381 3.23 25.46 -1.55
C LYS A 381 3.51 24.86 -2.92
N GLU A 382 4.55 24.04 -3.02
CA GLU A 382 5.02 23.40 -4.24
C GLU A 382 3.92 22.50 -4.82
N ALA A 383 3.37 21.60 -3.99
CA ALA A 383 2.32 20.67 -4.40
C ALA A 383 1.02 21.39 -4.81
N LYS A 384 0.59 22.41 -4.04
CA LYS A 384 -0.59 23.22 -4.39
C LYS A 384 -0.42 23.99 -5.69
N THR A 385 0.77 24.56 -5.92
CA THR A 385 1.09 25.34 -7.12
C THR A 385 0.99 24.46 -8.36
N VAL A 386 1.62 23.28 -8.33
CA VAL A 386 1.60 22.37 -9.48
C VAL A 386 0.22 21.75 -9.69
N SER A 387 -0.50 21.39 -8.62
CA SER A 387 -1.86 20.85 -8.72
C SER A 387 -2.80 21.84 -9.42
N LYS A 388 -2.73 23.12 -9.05
CA LYS A 388 -3.48 24.19 -9.71
C LYS A 388 -3.11 24.30 -11.19
N LEU A 389 -1.81 24.28 -11.51
CA LEU A 389 -1.30 24.35 -12.87
C LEU A 389 -1.81 23.19 -13.75
N ILE A 390 -1.82 21.95 -13.24
CA ILE A 390 -2.35 20.78 -13.95
C ILE A 390 -3.82 21.01 -14.33
N VAL A 391 -4.66 21.44 -13.38
CA VAL A 391 -6.09 21.68 -13.61
C VAL A 391 -6.33 22.81 -14.62
N GLU A 392 -5.62 23.93 -14.46
CA GLU A 392 -5.90 25.15 -15.22
C GLU A 392 -5.30 25.15 -16.62
N THR A 393 -4.18 24.43 -16.83
CA THR A 393 -3.41 24.54 -18.07
C THR A 393 -3.22 23.22 -18.80
N HIS A 394 -2.98 22.10 -18.10
CA HIS A 394 -2.75 20.82 -18.78
C HIS A 394 -4.05 20.08 -19.09
N LEU A 395 -4.92 19.91 -18.09
CA LEU A 395 -6.19 19.19 -18.22
C LEU A 395 -7.03 19.65 -19.44
N PRO A 396 -7.16 20.95 -19.75
CA PRO A 396 -7.88 21.39 -20.95
C PRO A 396 -7.29 20.83 -22.27
N THR A 397 -5.99 20.58 -22.31
CA THR A 397 -5.26 20.13 -23.51
C THR A 397 -5.21 18.61 -23.67
N ILE A 398 -5.55 17.86 -22.62
CA ILE A 398 -5.54 16.38 -22.66
C ILE A 398 -6.58 15.89 -23.66
N ILE A 399 -6.13 15.11 -24.63
CA ILE A 399 -6.92 14.33 -25.58
C ILE A 399 -6.11 13.07 -25.88
N TRP A 400 -6.77 11.98 -26.29
CA TRP A 400 -6.08 10.72 -26.58
C TRP A 400 -5.04 10.93 -27.68
N SER A 401 -5.48 11.33 -28.88
CA SER A 401 -4.61 11.56 -30.03
C SER A 401 -4.30 13.05 -30.18
N ASN A 402 -3.17 13.50 -29.60
CA ASN A 402 -2.70 14.88 -29.75
C ASN A 402 -1.58 14.99 -30.80
N PRO A 403 -1.86 15.45 -32.04
CA PRO A 403 -0.85 15.55 -33.10
C PRO A 403 0.22 16.63 -32.85
N LYS A 404 0.03 17.47 -31.81
CA LYS A 404 0.97 18.50 -31.37
C LYS A 404 1.79 18.06 -30.16
N LEU A 405 1.56 16.87 -29.61
CA LEU A 405 2.33 16.39 -28.47
C LEU A 405 3.75 16.03 -28.92
N LEU A 406 4.73 16.71 -28.30
CA LEU A 406 6.14 16.45 -28.51
C LEU A 406 6.66 15.56 -27.39
N ILE A 407 7.27 14.43 -27.75
CA ILE A 407 7.87 13.50 -26.79
C ILE A 407 9.39 13.64 -26.83
N SER A 408 9.94 14.35 -25.86
CA SER A 408 11.38 14.53 -25.63
C SER A 408 12.06 13.36 -24.89
N GLY A 409 11.29 12.38 -24.43
CA GLY A 409 11.76 11.18 -23.72
C GLY A 409 10.63 10.36 -23.07
N ALA A 410 10.95 9.24 -22.42
CA ALA A 410 9.95 8.40 -21.74
C ALA A 410 9.18 9.17 -20.65
N HIS A 411 9.85 10.08 -19.93
CA HIS A 411 9.22 10.99 -18.96
C HIS A 411 8.24 12.00 -19.60
N SER A 412 8.21 12.13 -20.92
CA SER A 412 7.29 12.94 -21.71
C SER A 412 6.14 12.11 -22.36
N ASN A 413 6.09 10.81 -22.09
CA ASN A 413 5.03 9.92 -22.58
C ASN A 413 3.69 10.20 -21.88
N PRO A 414 2.58 10.36 -22.61
CA PRO A 414 1.27 10.66 -22.01
C PRO A 414 0.78 9.61 -21.01
N MET A 415 1.08 8.31 -21.20
CA MET A 415 0.71 7.27 -20.22
C MET A 415 1.41 7.49 -18.87
N TYR A 416 2.68 7.88 -18.93
CA TYR A 416 3.45 8.25 -17.73
C TYR A 416 2.83 9.47 -17.06
N HIS A 417 2.48 10.51 -17.83
CA HIS A 417 1.93 11.76 -17.30
C HIS A 417 0.62 11.52 -16.60
N TRP A 418 -0.30 10.88 -17.32
CA TRP A 418 -1.65 10.69 -16.87
C TRP A 418 -1.71 9.78 -15.66
N TYR A 419 -0.83 8.79 -15.55
CA TYR A 419 -0.71 7.98 -14.34
C TYR A 419 -0.40 8.82 -13.09
N TYR A 420 0.63 9.68 -13.17
CA TYR A 420 1.00 10.53 -12.04
C TYR A 420 -0.05 11.60 -11.78
N GLU A 421 -0.51 12.30 -12.81
CA GLU A 421 -1.46 13.40 -12.67
C GLU A 421 -2.83 12.93 -12.16
N THR A 422 -3.30 11.75 -12.58
CA THR A 422 -4.54 11.16 -12.04
C THR A 422 -4.46 11.02 -10.53
N GLN A 423 -3.36 10.49 -10.01
CA GLN A 423 -3.15 10.37 -8.56
C GLN A 423 -3.02 11.74 -7.89
N VAL A 424 -2.32 12.69 -8.52
CA VAL A 424 -2.21 14.07 -8.00
C VAL A 424 -3.58 14.71 -7.85
N MET A 425 -4.43 14.61 -8.88
CA MET A 425 -5.77 15.18 -8.87
C MET A 425 -6.64 14.52 -7.82
N PHE A 426 -6.52 13.21 -7.64
CA PHE A 426 -7.23 12.47 -6.60
C PHE A 426 -6.86 12.98 -5.19
N HIS A 427 -5.57 13.14 -4.90
CA HIS A 427 -5.09 13.62 -3.59
C HIS A 427 -5.27 15.13 -3.36
N THR A 428 -5.46 15.92 -4.42
CA THR A 428 -5.65 17.38 -4.32
C THR A 428 -6.99 17.73 -3.68
N GLY A 429 -8.03 16.93 -3.93
CA GLY A 429 -9.37 17.11 -3.38
C GLY A 429 -10.48 16.95 -4.40
N GLN A 430 -11.71 16.84 -3.92
CA GLN A 430 -12.87 16.42 -4.71
C GLN A 430 -13.17 17.30 -5.93
N SER A 431 -12.93 18.61 -5.88
CA SER A 431 -13.23 19.49 -7.02
C SER A 431 -12.25 19.30 -8.18
N SER A 432 -10.94 19.24 -7.90
CA SER A 432 -9.91 18.95 -8.89
C SER A 432 -10.06 17.53 -9.44
N TRP A 433 -10.35 16.58 -8.54
CA TRP A 433 -10.61 15.20 -8.92
C TRP A 433 -11.79 15.06 -9.89
N ARG A 434 -12.94 15.65 -9.55
CA ARG A 434 -14.14 15.58 -10.41
C ARG A 434 -13.85 16.13 -11.81
N LYS A 435 -13.24 17.31 -11.92
CA LYS A 435 -12.88 17.92 -13.20
C LYS A 435 -11.95 17.02 -14.03
N TRP A 436 -10.96 16.41 -13.36
CA TRP A 436 -10.05 15.47 -14.01
C TRP A 436 -10.81 14.25 -14.52
N ASN A 437 -11.56 13.61 -13.63
CA ASN A 437 -12.17 12.31 -13.87
C ASN A 437 -13.29 12.34 -14.91
N GLU A 438 -14.10 13.42 -14.93
CA GLU A 438 -15.15 13.66 -15.93
C GLU A 438 -14.60 13.65 -17.37
N LYS A 439 -13.33 14.02 -17.54
CA LYS A 439 -12.65 14.00 -18.84
C LYS A 439 -11.82 12.74 -19.05
N PHE A 440 -11.06 12.35 -18.03
CA PHE A 440 -10.03 11.32 -18.14
C PHE A 440 -10.60 9.92 -18.25
N ALA A 441 -11.51 9.52 -17.35
CA ALA A 441 -12.03 8.15 -17.33
C ALA A 441 -12.80 7.80 -18.63
N PRO A 442 -13.72 8.62 -19.16
CA PRO A 442 -14.38 8.32 -20.43
C PRO A 442 -13.43 8.24 -21.62
N MET A 443 -12.38 9.07 -21.63
CA MET A 443 -11.34 9.02 -22.66
C MET A 443 -10.55 7.70 -22.60
N VAL A 444 -10.13 7.25 -21.40
CA VAL A 444 -9.40 5.98 -21.28
C VAL A 444 -10.30 4.81 -21.68
N VAL A 445 -11.54 4.76 -21.18
CA VAL A 445 -12.49 3.67 -21.50
C VAL A 445 -12.76 3.59 -23.00
N SER A 446 -12.99 4.72 -23.67
CA SER A 446 -13.31 4.74 -25.11
C SER A 446 -12.15 4.33 -26.03
N ASN A 447 -10.92 4.29 -25.51
CA ASN A 447 -9.73 3.90 -26.27
C ASN A 447 -9.19 2.51 -25.90
N GLN A 448 -9.89 1.75 -25.04
CA GLN A 448 -9.56 0.35 -24.78
C GLN A 448 -9.84 -0.49 -26.03
N LYS A 449 -8.93 -1.39 -26.37
CA LYS A 449 -9.13 -2.39 -27.43
C LYS A 449 -10.14 -3.44 -26.99
N GLU A 450 -10.74 -4.12 -27.96
CA GLU A 450 -11.76 -5.15 -27.70
C GLU A 450 -11.24 -6.24 -26.76
N GLU A 451 -9.98 -6.64 -26.95
CA GLU A 451 -9.29 -7.66 -26.16
C GLU A 451 -8.91 -7.19 -24.74
N GLY A 452 -9.14 -5.93 -24.39
CA GLY A 452 -8.97 -5.40 -23.02
C GLY A 452 -7.68 -4.62 -22.76
N TYR A 453 -6.81 -4.46 -23.75
CA TYR A 453 -5.55 -3.73 -23.61
C TYR A 453 -5.61 -2.31 -24.19
N TRP A 454 -4.61 -1.50 -23.90
CA TRP A 454 -4.39 -0.20 -24.54
C TRP A 454 -3.02 -0.16 -25.24
N GLU A 455 -2.91 0.72 -26.21
CA GLU A 455 -1.64 1.08 -26.87
C GLU A 455 -1.35 2.55 -26.62
N CYS A 456 -0.07 2.92 -26.64
CA CYS A 456 0.32 4.32 -26.51
C CYS A 456 -0.42 5.15 -27.58
N PRO A 457 -0.95 6.34 -27.24
CA PRO A 457 -1.75 7.10 -28.18
C PRO A 457 -1.00 7.39 -29.49
N PRO A 458 -1.69 7.30 -30.64
CA PRO A 458 -1.06 7.44 -31.94
C PRO A 458 -0.64 8.89 -32.21
N GLY A 459 0.23 9.08 -33.21
CA GLY A 459 0.63 10.41 -33.68
C GLY A 459 1.79 11.04 -32.90
N LEU A 460 2.54 10.24 -32.14
CA LEU A 460 3.74 10.69 -31.45
C LEU A 460 4.82 11.08 -32.46
N LYS A 461 5.25 12.34 -32.40
CA LYS A 461 6.38 12.82 -33.22
C LYS A 461 7.67 12.72 -32.41
N PRO A 462 8.79 12.36 -33.06
CA PRO A 462 10.09 12.47 -32.43
C PRO A 462 10.34 13.92 -32.00
N ASP A 463 11.02 14.12 -30.88
CA ASP A 463 11.45 15.45 -30.49
C ASP A 463 12.39 16.02 -31.57
N PRO A 464 12.10 17.20 -32.15
CA PRO A 464 12.90 17.79 -33.22
C PRO A 464 14.34 18.12 -32.79
N LYS A 465 14.64 18.20 -31.48
CA LYS A 465 15.98 18.44 -30.94
C LYS A 465 16.78 17.15 -30.72
N THR A 466 16.13 16.06 -30.34
CA THR A 466 16.82 14.81 -29.95
C THR A 466 16.60 13.64 -30.91
N GLY A 467 15.61 13.74 -31.80
CA GLY A 467 15.21 12.69 -32.74
C GLY A 467 14.58 11.45 -32.09
N LYS A 468 14.38 11.45 -30.77
CA LYS A 468 13.88 10.28 -30.03
C LYS A 468 12.36 10.23 -30.07
N VAL A 469 11.82 9.02 -30.26
CA VAL A 469 10.42 8.70 -30.02
C VAL A 469 10.33 8.02 -28.66
N GLY A 470 9.71 8.66 -27.67
CA GLY A 470 9.55 8.07 -26.33
C GLY A 470 8.42 7.03 -26.23
N ASN A 471 8.20 6.25 -27.29
CA ASN A 471 7.28 5.12 -27.26
C ASN A 471 7.99 3.94 -26.57
N PRO A 472 7.37 3.27 -25.58
CA PRO A 472 7.87 2.04 -24.94
C PRO A 472 8.24 0.88 -25.90
N GLY A 473 7.87 0.94 -27.18
CA GLY A 473 8.34 -0.01 -28.17
C GLY A 473 7.70 -1.38 -28.00
N ALA A 474 8.50 -2.46 -27.99
CA ALA A 474 7.97 -3.82 -28.01
C ALA A 474 7.17 -4.22 -26.75
N TYR A 475 7.33 -3.52 -25.63
CA TYR A 475 6.58 -3.77 -24.39
C TYR A 475 5.40 -2.80 -24.17
N ASP A 476 5.08 -1.94 -25.14
CA ASP A 476 4.06 -0.88 -25.02
C ASP A 476 2.73 -1.37 -24.46
N ARG A 477 2.18 -2.46 -25.01
CA ARG A 477 0.86 -2.95 -24.63
C ARG A 477 0.75 -3.24 -23.13
N TRP A 478 1.77 -3.84 -22.53
CA TRP A 478 1.78 -4.12 -21.09
C TRP A 478 1.98 -2.85 -20.26
N TYR A 479 2.89 -1.98 -20.69
CA TYR A 479 3.15 -0.71 -20.00
C TYR A 479 1.91 0.19 -19.99
N THR A 480 1.34 0.44 -21.17
CA THR A 480 0.16 1.29 -21.35
C THR A 480 -1.05 0.69 -20.67
N THR A 481 -1.27 -0.62 -20.79
CA THR A 481 -2.39 -1.29 -20.10
C THR A 481 -2.26 -1.21 -18.58
N ALA A 482 -1.08 -1.49 -18.02
CA ALA A 482 -0.88 -1.39 -16.57
C ALA A 482 -1.14 0.03 -16.06
N LEU A 483 -0.62 1.06 -16.73
CA LEU A 483 -0.82 2.46 -16.30
C LEU A 483 -2.26 2.94 -16.47
N CYS A 484 -2.95 2.59 -17.57
CA CYS A 484 -4.37 2.87 -17.74
C CYS A 484 -5.21 2.18 -16.66
N CYS A 485 -4.96 0.89 -16.43
CA CYS A 485 -5.64 0.09 -15.41
C CYS A 485 -5.45 0.70 -14.02
N LEU A 486 -4.20 0.98 -13.61
CA LEU A 486 -3.89 1.63 -12.33
C LEU A 486 -4.54 3.01 -12.18
N SER A 487 -4.65 3.78 -13.27
CA SER A 487 -5.29 5.10 -13.24
C SER A 487 -6.80 4.99 -13.02
N LEU A 488 -7.45 3.98 -13.60
CA LEU A 488 -8.87 3.68 -13.36
C LEU A 488 -9.14 3.06 -11.97
N GLN A 489 -8.12 2.53 -11.31
CA GLN A 489 -8.22 1.94 -9.97
C GLN A 489 -7.97 2.95 -8.84
N VAL A 490 -7.63 4.20 -9.15
CA VAL A 490 -7.17 5.21 -8.17
C VAL A 490 -8.15 5.41 -7.00
N TYR A 491 -9.45 5.29 -7.26
CA TYR A 491 -10.53 5.55 -6.29
C TYR A 491 -10.45 4.71 -5.02
N TYR A 492 -10.05 3.46 -5.18
CA TYR A 492 -10.05 2.44 -4.13
C TYR A 492 -8.66 1.93 -3.78
N ARG A 493 -7.69 2.16 -4.67
CA ARG A 493 -6.28 1.89 -4.38
C ARG A 493 -5.74 2.83 -3.29
N TYR A 494 -6.19 4.08 -3.31
CA TYR A 494 -5.78 5.12 -2.38
C TYR A 494 -6.98 5.66 -1.60
N LEU A 495 -7.02 5.47 -0.28
CA LEU A 495 -7.89 6.23 0.60
C LEU A 495 -7.38 7.67 0.67
N PRO A 496 -8.23 8.70 0.55
CA PRO A 496 -7.81 10.11 0.61
C PRO A 496 -7.05 10.51 1.90
N THR A 497 -7.02 9.63 2.90
CA THR A 497 -6.34 9.75 4.19
C THR A 497 -4.89 9.28 4.21
N TYR A 498 -4.30 8.84 3.07
CA TYR A 498 -2.88 8.44 2.94
C TYR A 498 -1.85 9.58 3.15
N LYS A 499 -2.05 10.46 4.13
CA LYS A 499 -1.05 11.42 4.60
C LYS A 499 -0.10 10.69 5.56
N MET A 500 1.21 10.88 5.39
CA MET A 500 2.15 10.59 6.48
C MET A 500 1.83 11.51 7.67
N PRO A 501 2.01 11.05 8.93
CA PRO A 501 1.93 11.91 10.11
C PRO A 501 2.73 13.19 9.92
N LYS A 502 2.12 14.33 10.25
CA LYS A 502 2.75 15.65 10.05
C LYS A 502 3.78 16.03 11.11
N ASN A 503 4.02 15.19 12.10
CA ASN A 503 5.06 15.42 13.10
C ASN A 503 5.86 14.13 13.23
N MET A 504 7.15 14.17 12.88
CA MET A 504 8.13 13.43 13.69
C MET A 504 8.10 14.10 15.05
N ALA A 505 7.11 13.74 15.88
CA ALA A 505 7.19 14.01 17.29
C ALA A 505 8.50 13.35 17.74
N LYS A 506 9.41 14.17 18.28
CA LYS A 506 10.44 13.70 19.23
C LYS A 506 9.83 12.54 19.99
N GLU A 507 10.52 11.39 20.01
CA GLU A 507 10.09 10.20 20.75
C GLU A 507 9.30 10.62 21.98
N GLU A 508 7.98 10.41 21.94
CA GLU A 508 7.23 10.35 23.19
C GLU A 508 7.86 9.20 23.94
N LYS A 509 8.62 9.55 24.97
CA LYS A 509 9.18 8.62 25.93
C LYS A 509 8.06 7.67 26.30
N THR A 510 8.27 6.39 26.07
CA THR A 510 7.32 5.38 26.49
C THR A 510 7.24 5.40 28.01
N ALA A 511 6.16 4.85 28.57
CA ALA A 511 6.06 4.67 30.03
C ALA A 511 7.25 3.86 30.59
N LEU A 512 7.88 3.02 29.75
CA LEU A 512 9.11 2.30 30.05
C LEU A 512 10.34 3.22 30.07
N ASP A 513 10.49 4.14 29.12
CA ASP A 513 11.60 5.11 29.11
C ASP A 513 11.53 6.09 30.29
N SER A 514 10.32 6.45 30.74
CA SER A 514 10.15 7.22 31.98
C SER A 514 10.47 6.37 33.22
N LEU A 515 10.17 5.07 33.21
CA LEU A 515 10.48 4.16 34.31
C LEU A 515 11.99 3.91 34.43
N ASP A 516 12.69 3.79 33.31
CA ASP A 516 14.15 3.56 33.28
C ASP A 516 14.93 4.80 33.77
N GLU A 517 14.41 6.01 33.55
CA GLU A 517 14.92 7.24 34.18
C GLU A 517 14.60 7.32 35.67
N GLU A 518 13.40 6.92 36.08
CA GLU A 518 12.98 6.92 37.49
C GLU A 518 13.73 5.86 38.32
N LEU A 519 14.09 4.73 37.71
CA LEU A 519 14.87 3.64 38.29
C LEU A 519 16.39 3.82 38.15
N GLY A 520 16.85 4.86 37.44
CA GLY A 520 18.27 5.15 37.24
C GLY A 520 19.01 4.08 36.45
N LEU A 521 18.32 3.39 35.54
CA LEU A 521 18.85 2.28 34.74
C LEU A 521 19.27 2.69 33.31
N ALA A 522 19.11 3.95 32.94
CA ALA A 522 19.58 4.47 31.66
C ALA A 522 21.14 4.52 31.63
N LEU A 523 21.74 3.80 30.67
CA LEU A 523 23.18 3.80 30.36
C LEU A 523 23.60 4.96 29.46
#